data_AF-A0A7C9D5V5-F1
#
_entry.id   AF-A0A7C9D5V5-F1
#
_cell.length_a   1.000
_cell.length_b   1.000
_cell.length_c   1.000
_cell.angle_alpha   90.00
_cell.angle_beta   90.00
_cell.angle_gamma   90.00
#
_symmetry.space_group_name_H-M   'P 1'
#
loop_
_entity.id
_entity.type
_entity.pdbx_description
1 polymer ?
#
loop_
_entity_poly.entity_id
_entity_poly.type
_entity_poly.pdbx_seq_one_letter_code
_entity_poly.pdbx_strand_id
1 'polypeptide(L)'
;MRVESLGINYGQVGNNLPPPETVTTLIRSLRITKARIYDTNPDVLGAFANSGVELIVTVENDMLATLTDPQQALQWVNTHIKPYYPATRITGIAVGNEVFTDDDTSLTSYVVPAMVSIHTALLQLGLASYIQVSSPTSLAVLQSSYPPSAGSFKPELTGVMTQFLAFLQST
;
A
#
# COMPACT_ATOMS: atom_id res chain seq x y z
N MET A 1 15.07 12.53 -22.36
CA MET A 1 14.00 12.03 -21.46
C MET A 1 14.36 12.43 -20.04
N ARG A 2 13.55 13.25 -19.39
CA ARG A 2 13.66 13.52 -17.95
C ARG A 2 12.68 12.54 -17.29
N VAL A 3 13.15 11.66 -16.41
CA VAL A 3 12.23 10.81 -15.63
C VAL A 3 11.49 11.74 -14.67
N GLU A 4 10.17 11.87 -14.85
CA GLU A 4 9.35 12.80 -14.05
C GLU A 4 9.09 12.26 -12.63
N SER A 5 9.14 10.94 -12.42
CA SER A 5 9.27 10.34 -11.09
C SER A 5 9.84 8.91 -11.18
N LEU A 6 10.76 8.58 -10.26
CA LEU A 6 11.31 7.23 -10.06
C LEU A 6 11.03 6.80 -8.63
N GLY A 7 10.58 5.56 -8.46
CA GLY A 7 10.34 4.95 -7.16
C GLY A 7 11.10 3.64 -6.98
N ILE A 8 11.31 3.25 -5.72
CA ILE A 8 11.92 1.96 -5.37
C ILE A 8 11.08 1.22 -4.32
N ASN A 9 11.24 -0.10 -4.26
CA ASN A 9 10.78 -0.90 -3.13
C ASN A 9 11.92 -1.00 -2.11
N TYR A 10 11.69 -0.57 -0.88
CA TYR A 10 12.62 -0.68 0.24
C TYR A 10 12.26 -1.92 1.09
N GLY A 11 12.79 -3.08 0.66
CA GLY A 11 12.67 -4.33 1.42
C GLY A 11 13.63 -4.35 2.61
N GLN A 12 13.14 -4.82 3.75
CA GLN A 12 13.90 -4.88 5.01
C GLN A 12 14.27 -6.31 5.44
N VAL A 13 13.89 -7.33 4.67
CA VAL A 13 14.26 -8.72 4.93
C VAL A 13 15.71 -8.95 4.48
N GLY A 14 16.65 -8.75 5.40
CA GLY A 14 18.08 -8.95 5.22
C GLY A 14 18.83 -8.77 6.54
N ASN A 15 20.02 -9.37 6.66
CA ASN A 15 20.78 -9.39 7.92
C ASN A 15 22.00 -8.45 7.93
N ASN A 16 22.18 -7.66 6.87
CA ASN A 16 23.33 -6.77 6.67
C ASN A 16 22.92 -5.43 6.02
N LEU A 17 21.65 -5.05 6.14
CA LEU A 17 21.13 -3.84 5.53
C LEU A 17 21.61 -2.58 6.29
N PRO A 18 21.86 -1.46 5.58
CA PRO A 18 22.15 -0.20 6.24
C PRO A 18 20.97 0.28 7.09
N PRO A 19 21.22 1.09 8.14
CA PRO A 19 20.14 1.66 8.95
C PRO A 19 19.28 2.65 8.14
N PRO A 20 18.01 2.86 8.52
CA PRO A 20 17.06 3.65 7.72
C PRO A 20 17.54 5.06 7.36
N GLU A 21 18.26 5.76 8.24
CA GLU A 21 18.79 7.11 7.97
C GLU A 21 19.83 7.11 6.84
N THR A 22 20.65 6.05 6.78
CA THR A 22 21.62 5.86 5.70
C THR A 22 20.90 5.57 4.39
N VAL A 23 19.83 4.76 4.43
CA VAL A 23 19.00 4.48 3.25
C VAL A 23 18.30 5.74 2.74
N THR A 24 17.68 6.55 3.62
CA THR A 24 17.06 7.82 3.23
C THR A 24 18.06 8.76 2.56
N THR A 25 19.28 8.84 3.09
CA THR A 25 20.36 9.66 2.51
C THR A 25 20.75 9.15 1.12
N LEU A 26 20.87 7.84 0.93
CA LEU A 26 21.18 7.21 -0.36
C LEU A 26 20.07 7.45 -1.39
N ILE A 27 18.80 7.24 -1.04
CA ILE A 27 17.65 7.48 -1.92
C ILE A 27 17.65 8.91 -2.45
N ARG A 28 17.89 9.88 -1.56
CA ARG A 28 17.96 11.29 -1.92
C ARG A 28 19.16 11.62 -2.80
N SER A 29 20.34 11.05 -2.53
CA SER A 29 21.54 11.27 -3.36
C SER A 29 21.36 10.75 -4.79
N LEU A 30 20.57 9.69 -4.96
CA LEU A 30 20.16 9.12 -6.24
C LEU A 30 18.99 9.87 -6.90
N ARG A 31 18.46 10.93 -6.27
CA ARG A 31 17.31 11.71 -6.74
C ARG A 31 16.04 10.88 -6.92
N ILE A 32 15.90 9.79 -6.16
CA ILE A 32 14.67 9.01 -6.10
C ILE A 32 13.67 9.77 -5.22
N THR A 33 12.43 9.90 -5.68
CA THR A 33 11.40 10.74 -5.05
C THR A 33 10.26 9.95 -4.44
N LYS A 34 10.19 8.64 -4.68
CA LYS A 34 9.16 7.75 -4.17
C LYS A 34 9.77 6.46 -3.60
N ALA A 35 9.20 5.94 -2.54
CA ALA A 35 9.54 4.63 -2.00
C ALA A 35 8.28 3.87 -1.57
N ARG A 36 8.36 2.54 -1.59
CA ARG A 36 7.37 1.67 -0.95
C ARG A 36 8.06 0.85 0.14
N ILE A 37 7.44 0.75 1.31
CA ILE A 37 7.78 -0.22 2.36
C ILE A 37 6.66 -1.25 2.51
N TYR A 38 7.00 -2.43 3.01
CA TYR A 38 6.10 -3.60 3.08
C TYR A 38 5.43 -3.76 4.45
N ASP A 39 5.58 -2.77 5.31
CA ASP A 39 5.06 -2.70 6.66
C ASP A 39 4.81 -1.23 7.05
N THR A 40 4.66 -0.97 8.35
CA THR A 40 4.64 0.37 8.94
C THR A 40 5.75 0.55 9.99
N ASN A 41 6.98 0.10 9.67
CA ASN A 41 8.11 0.16 10.60
C ASN A 41 8.36 1.61 11.11
N PRO A 42 8.27 1.85 12.44
CA PRO A 42 8.40 3.18 13.03
C PRO A 42 9.78 3.82 12.80
N ASP A 43 10.85 3.03 12.76
CA ASP A 43 12.21 3.52 12.54
C ASP A 43 12.36 4.06 11.11
N VAL A 44 11.78 3.36 10.13
CA VAL A 44 11.79 3.81 8.74
C VAL A 44 10.88 5.02 8.56
N LEU A 45 9.67 4.99 9.12
CA LEU A 45 8.77 6.13 9.05
C LEU A 45 9.39 7.38 9.68
N GLY A 46 10.09 7.24 10.82
CA GLY A 46 10.85 8.32 11.45
C GLY A 46 12.01 8.83 10.59
N ALA A 47 12.81 7.93 10.02
CA ALA A 47 13.96 8.29 9.18
C ALA A 47 13.58 9.00 7.87
N PHE A 48 12.35 8.82 7.38
CA PHE A 48 11.83 9.49 6.19
C PHE A 48 11.20 10.86 6.49
N ALA A 49 11.10 11.26 7.76
CA ALA A 49 10.55 12.56 8.14
C ALA A 49 11.35 13.72 7.51
N ASN A 50 10.64 14.67 6.91
CA ASN A 50 11.19 15.85 6.21
C ASN A 50 12.17 15.52 5.08
N SER A 51 12.20 14.27 4.60
CA SER A 51 13.08 13.84 3.50
C SER A 51 12.63 14.37 2.13
N GLY A 52 11.34 14.68 1.99
CA GLY A 52 10.70 15.03 0.73
C GLY A 52 10.36 13.84 -0.17
N VAL A 53 10.71 12.62 0.24
CA VAL A 53 10.38 11.37 -0.46
C VAL A 53 8.95 10.97 -0.12
N GLU A 54 8.15 10.65 -1.14
CA GLU A 54 6.81 10.10 -0.96
C GLU A 54 6.88 8.62 -0.60
N LEU A 55 6.07 8.21 0.37
CA LEU A 55 6.05 6.84 0.86
C LEU A 55 4.69 6.18 0.62
N ILE A 56 4.73 4.98 0.07
CA ILE A 56 3.63 4.01 0.14
C ILE A 56 3.96 3.02 1.24
N VAL A 57 3.09 2.91 2.24
CA VAL A 57 3.18 1.90 3.30
C VAL A 57 2.28 0.72 2.96
N THR A 58 2.54 -0.44 3.55
CA THR A 58 1.74 -1.64 3.29
C THR A 58 1.12 -2.15 4.59
N VAL A 59 -0.17 -2.47 4.54
CA VAL A 59 -0.84 -3.29 5.54
C VAL A 59 -0.49 -4.74 5.22
N GLU A 60 0.05 -5.46 6.19
CA GLU A 60 0.43 -6.86 6.07
C GLU A 60 -0.81 -7.76 5.86
N ASN A 61 -0.66 -8.85 5.10
CA ASN A 61 -1.78 -9.75 4.77
C ASN A 61 -2.50 -10.28 6.03
N ASP A 62 -1.75 -10.59 7.09
CA ASP A 62 -2.28 -11.11 8.36
C ASP A 62 -3.21 -10.11 9.09
N MET A 63 -3.10 -8.81 8.79
CA MET A 63 -3.93 -7.77 9.39
C MET A 63 -5.27 -7.59 8.67
N LEU A 64 -5.45 -8.14 7.45
CA LEU A 64 -6.62 -7.88 6.63
C LEU A 64 -7.93 -8.26 7.32
N ALA A 65 -7.97 -9.44 7.96
CA ALA A 65 -9.15 -9.91 8.67
C ALA A 65 -9.54 -8.95 9.82
N THR A 66 -8.56 -8.50 10.60
CA THR A 66 -8.77 -7.55 11.71
C THR A 66 -9.27 -6.21 11.21
N LEU A 67 -8.72 -5.72 10.10
CA LEU A 67 -9.04 -4.39 9.57
C LEU A 67 -10.35 -4.32 8.80
N THR A 68 -11.06 -5.44 8.65
CA THR A 68 -12.46 -5.41 8.24
C THR A 68 -13.35 -4.68 9.24
N ASP A 69 -12.97 -4.66 10.54
CA ASP A 69 -13.64 -3.87 11.58
C ASP A 69 -13.25 -2.38 11.48
N PRO A 70 -14.21 -1.46 11.27
CA PRO A 70 -13.94 -0.02 11.19
C PRO A 70 -13.26 0.59 12.43
N GLN A 71 -13.52 0.07 13.63
CA GLN A 71 -12.87 0.56 14.85
C GLN A 71 -11.40 0.17 14.89
N GLN A 72 -11.10 -1.07 14.49
CA GLN A 72 -9.72 -1.55 14.39
C GLN A 72 -8.96 -0.81 13.28
N ALA A 73 -9.60 -0.56 12.13
CA ALA A 73 -9.01 0.25 11.06
C ALA A 73 -8.71 1.69 11.50
N LEU A 74 -9.64 2.33 12.23
CA LEU A 74 -9.42 3.66 12.79
C LEU A 74 -8.26 3.68 13.79
N GLN A 75 -8.18 2.68 14.66
CA GLN A 75 -7.07 2.52 15.59
C GLN A 75 -5.76 2.33 14.83
N TRP A 76 -5.74 1.46 13.82
CA TRP A 76 -4.57 1.20 13.00
C TRP A 76 -4.05 2.49 12.33
N VAL A 77 -4.92 3.31 11.74
CA VAL A 77 -4.50 4.59 11.12
C VAL A 77 -3.96 5.57 12.17
N ASN A 78 -4.59 5.67 13.35
CA ASN A 78 -4.12 6.53 14.44
C ASN A 78 -2.76 6.09 15.00
N THR A 79 -2.44 4.80 14.96
CA THR A 79 -1.19 4.26 15.47
C THR A 79 -0.07 4.29 14.43
N HIS A 80 -0.35 3.92 13.18
CA HIS A 80 0.70 3.64 12.19
C HIS A 80 0.90 4.77 11.17
N ILE A 81 -0.09 5.64 10.99
CA ILE A 81 -0.05 6.70 9.96
C ILE A 81 0.03 8.08 10.60
N LYS A 82 -0.94 8.39 11.46
CA LYS A 82 -1.13 9.72 12.05
C LYS A 82 0.09 10.27 12.81
N PRO A 83 0.88 9.48 13.56
CA PRO A 83 2.03 10.02 14.29
C PRO A 83 3.15 10.52 13.38
N TYR A 84 3.22 10.01 12.14
CA TYR A 84 4.30 10.33 11.19
C TYR A 84 3.88 11.39 10.17
N TYR A 85 2.59 11.48 9.84
CA TYR A 85 2.08 12.48 8.91
C TYR A 85 1.88 13.85 9.61
N PRO A 86 2.26 14.99 9.00
CA PRO A 86 2.77 15.17 7.63
C PRO A 86 4.30 15.18 7.50
N ALA A 87 5.05 15.01 8.61
CA ALA A 87 6.51 15.06 8.56
C ALA A 87 7.07 14.01 7.59
N THR A 88 6.56 12.80 7.65
CA THR A 88 6.79 11.75 6.65
C THR A 88 5.68 11.82 5.61
N ARG A 89 6.07 11.94 4.34
CA ARG A 89 5.14 12.20 3.23
C ARG A 89 4.49 10.90 2.75
N ILE A 90 3.66 10.30 3.61
CA ILE A 90 2.86 9.12 3.28
C ILE A 90 1.78 9.56 2.29
N THR A 91 1.78 8.98 1.09
CA THR A 91 0.83 9.31 0.01
C THR A 91 -0.06 8.13 -0.36
N GLY A 92 0.27 6.92 0.09
CA GLY A 92 -0.51 5.74 -0.21
C GLY A 92 -0.43 4.66 0.86
N ILE A 93 -1.51 3.91 0.98
CA ILE A 93 -1.60 2.68 1.77
C ILE A 93 -1.94 1.53 0.81
N ALA A 94 -1.01 0.61 0.66
CA ALA A 94 -1.22 -0.67 0.00
C ALA A 94 -1.84 -1.65 1.01
N VAL A 95 -3.11 -2.00 0.82
CA VAL A 95 -3.83 -2.94 1.70
C VAL A 95 -3.57 -4.36 1.24
N GLY A 96 -2.68 -5.06 1.94
CA GLY A 96 -2.16 -6.36 1.54
C GLY A 96 -1.13 -6.29 0.41
N ASN A 97 -0.61 -7.45 0.02
CA ASN A 97 0.27 -7.62 -1.12
C ASN A 97 -0.04 -8.90 -1.87
N GLU A 98 -0.42 -8.78 -3.15
CA GLU A 98 -0.71 -9.91 -4.05
C GLU A 98 -1.83 -10.86 -3.56
N VAL A 99 -2.75 -10.31 -2.77
CA VAL A 99 -3.81 -11.05 -2.05
C VAL A 99 -4.67 -11.96 -2.94
N PHE A 100 -4.94 -11.55 -4.18
CA PHE A 100 -5.79 -12.30 -5.11
C PHE A 100 -5.16 -13.58 -5.65
N THR A 101 -3.87 -13.76 -5.40
CA THR A 101 -3.06 -14.90 -5.86
C THR A 101 -2.29 -15.55 -4.72
N ASP A 102 -2.64 -15.21 -3.48
CA ASP A 102 -2.07 -15.78 -2.27
C ASP A 102 -2.55 -17.23 -2.08
N ASP A 103 -1.75 -18.05 -1.40
CA ASP A 103 -2.11 -19.43 -1.06
C ASP A 103 -3.29 -19.45 -0.06
N ASP A 104 -3.40 -18.44 0.82
CA ASP A 104 -4.57 -18.25 1.67
C ASP A 104 -5.70 -17.53 0.93
N THR A 105 -6.56 -18.32 0.30
CA THR A 105 -7.73 -17.84 -0.43
C THR A 105 -8.72 -17.03 0.43
N SER A 106 -8.69 -17.16 1.77
CA SER A 106 -9.59 -16.41 2.66
C SER A 106 -9.32 -14.91 2.62
N LEU A 107 -8.08 -14.50 2.34
CA LEU A 107 -7.64 -13.11 2.26
C LEU A 107 -8.40 -12.31 1.18
N THR A 108 -8.82 -12.99 0.11
CA THR A 108 -9.62 -12.36 -0.97
C THR A 108 -10.96 -11.81 -0.46
N SER A 109 -11.53 -12.42 0.58
CA SER A 109 -12.78 -11.95 1.20
C SER A 109 -12.57 -10.75 2.13
N TYR A 110 -11.34 -10.50 2.59
CA TYR A 110 -11.02 -9.46 3.56
C TYR A 110 -10.49 -8.17 2.92
N VAL A 111 -9.82 -8.25 1.76
CA VAL A 111 -9.10 -7.10 1.18
C VAL A 111 -10.00 -5.89 0.89
N VAL A 112 -11.15 -6.08 0.24
CA VAL A 112 -12.05 -4.96 -0.09
C VAL A 112 -12.70 -4.37 1.17
N PRO A 113 -13.27 -5.16 2.11
CA PRO A 113 -13.75 -4.62 3.38
C PRO A 113 -12.67 -3.88 4.18
N ALA A 114 -11.44 -4.39 4.24
CA ALA A 114 -10.34 -3.71 4.92
C ALA A 114 -9.99 -2.37 4.25
N MET A 115 -9.96 -2.31 2.91
CA MET A 115 -9.77 -1.06 2.16
C MET A 115 -10.86 -0.03 2.47
N VAL A 116 -12.14 -0.46 2.52
CA VAL A 116 -13.28 0.40 2.89
C VAL A 116 -13.12 0.95 4.30
N SER A 117 -12.78 0.10 5.27
CA SER A 117 -12.59 0.50 6.66
C SER A 117 -11.41 1.47 6.84
N ILE A 118 -10.28 1.22 6.17
CA ILE A 118 -9.11 2.12 6.17
C ILE A 118 -9.44 3.46 5.50
N HIS A 119 -10.09 3.47 4.34
CA HIS A 119 -10.49 4.71 3.68
C HIS A 119 -11.48 5.52 4.53
N THR A 120 -12.42 4.84 5.18
CA THR A 120 -13.36 5.47 6.13
C THR A 120 -12.62 6.12 7.30
N ALA A 121 -11.61 5.44 7.87
CA ALA A 121 -10.78 6.01 8.91
C ALA A 121 -10.02 7.26 8.42
N LEU A 122 -9.47 7.23 7.20
CA LEU A 122 -8.82 8.39 6.59
C LEU A 122 -9.79 9.56 6.37
N LEU A 123 -11.03 9.30 5.97
CA LEU A 123 -12.08 10.32 5.86
C LEU A 123 -12.36 10.99 7.21
N GLN A 124 -12.57 10.19 8.25
CA GLN A 124 -12.82 10.68 9.61
C GLN A 124 -11.67 11.55 10.15
N LEU A 125 -10.44 11.24 9.76
CA LEU A 125 -9.24 11.96 10.17
C LEU A 125 -8.87 13.13 9.24
N GLY A 126 -9.64 13.37 8.16
CA GLY A 126 -9.36 14.42 7.18
C GLY A 126 -8.10 14.15 6.33
N LEU A 127 -7.70 12.89 6.20
CA LEU A 127 -6.50 12.45 5.48
C LEU A 127 -6.78 11.87 4.09
N ALA A 128 -8.04 11.55 3.78
CA ALA A 128 -8.42 10.87 2.53
C ALA A 128 -8.07 11.67 1.26
N SER A 129 -7.96 13.00 1.32
CA SER A 129 -7.52 13.82 0.18
C SER A 129 -6.01 13.78 -0.07
N TYR A 130 -5.23 13.23 0.86
CA TYR A 130 -3.76 13.21 0.82
C TYR A 130 -3.19 11.80 0.70
N ILE A 131 -3.92 10.80 1.21
CA ILE A 131 -3.46 9.42 1.30
C ILE A 131 -4.45 8.52 0.56
N GLN A 132 -4.00 7.93 -0.56
CA GLN A 132 -4.81 7.03 -1.38
C GLN A 132 -4.74 5.59 -0.85
N VAL A 133 -5.81 4.83 -1.03
CA VAL A 133 -5.89 3.42 -0.62
C VAL A 133 -6.00 2.54 -1.87
N SER A 134 -5.17 1.52 -1.97
CA SER A 134 -5.25 0.52 -3.04
C SER A 134 -4.72 -0.84 -2.58
N SER A 135 -4.70 -1.85 -3.44
CA SER A 135 -4.05 -3.12 -3.18
C SER A 135 -3.24 -3.54 -4.41
N PRO A 136 -1.94 -3.84 -4.27
CA PRO A 136 -1.11 -4.30 -5.38
C PRO A 136 -1.45 -5.75 -5.73
N THR A 137 -1.57 -6.02 -7.02
CA THR A 137 -1.98 -7.32 -7.56
C THR A 137 -0.88 -7.91 -8.43
N SER A 138 -0.69 -9.24 -8.34
CA SER A 138 0.17 -9.97 -9.27
C SER A 138 -0.51 -10.05 -10.64
N LEU A 139 0.28 -10.15 -11.72
CA LEU A 139 -0.27 -10.42 -13.06
C LEU A 139 -0.97 -11.78 -13.17
N ALA A 140 -0.74 -12.69 -12.22
CA ALA A 140 -1.39 -14.00 -12.17
C ALA A 140 -2.92 -13.95 -11.95
N VAL A 141 -3.48 -12.75 -11.72
CA VAL A 141 -4.94 -12.54 -11.72
C VAL A 141 -5.57 -12.58 -13.12
N LEU A 142 -4.76 -12.46 -14.17
CA LEU A 142 -5.22 -12.45 -15.56
C LEU A 142 -5.45 -13.88 -16.08
N GLN A 143 -6.57 -14.07 -16.79
CA GLN A 143 -6.84 -15.26 -17.59
C GLN A 143 -6.18 -15.15 -18.97
N SER A 144 -6.38 -14.00 -19.60
CA SER A 144 -5.82 -13.66 -20.91
C SER A 144 -4.97 -12.42 -20.74
N SER A 145 -3.75 -12.44 -21.28
CA SER A 145 -2.81 -11.31 -21.25
C SER A 145 -2.25 -10.97 -22.64
N TYR A 146 -2.59 -11.75 -23.67
CA TYR A 146 -2.18 -11.52 -25.05
C TYR A 146 -3.34 -11.78 -26.04
N PRO A 147 -3.57 -10.89 -27.02
CA PRO A 147 -3.00 -9.53 -27.09
C PRO A 147 -3.49 -8.68 -25.89
N PRO A 148 -2.81 -7.56 -25.55
CA PRO A 148 -3.22 -6.73 -24.41
C PRO A 148 -4.69 -6.27 -24.45
N SER A 149 -5.26 -6.07 -25.65
CA SER A 149 -6.68 -5.71 -25.83
C SER A 149 -7.66 -6.84 -25.46
N ALA A 150 -7.19 -8.09 -25.36
CA ALA A 150 -7.97 -9.24 -24.93
C ALA A 150 -7.78 -9.53 -23.43
N GLY A 151 -7.17 -8.60 -22.68
CA GLY A 151 -6.93 -8.72 -21.24
C GLY A 151 -8.22 -9.00 -20.46
N SER A 152 -8.22 -10.06 -19.65
CA SER A 152 -9.36 -10.39 -18.78
C SER A 152 -8.88 -11.00 -17.47
N PHE A 153 -9.63 -10.77 -16.39
CA PHE A 153 -9.40 -11.46 -15.13
C PHE A 153 -9.84 -12.93 -15.21
N LYS A 154 -9.25 -13.76 -14.35
CA LYS A 154 -9.72 -15.11 -14.10
C LYS A 154 -11.21 -15.12 -13.69
N PRO A 155 -12.05 -16.02 -14.26
CA PRO A 155 -13.47 -16.07 -13.94
C PRO A 155 -13.77 -16.14 -12.44
N GLU A 156 -12.99 -16.93 -11.70
CA GLU A 156 -13.09 -17.10 -10.25
C GLU A 156 -12.78 -15.81 -9.45
N LEU A 157 -12.00 -14.88 -10.01
CA LEU A 157 -11.65 -13.60 -9.39
C LEU A 157 -12.58 -12.45 -9.82
N THR A 158 -13.43 -12.65 -10.83
CA THR A 158 -14.22 -11.57 -11.44
C THR A 158 -15.14 -10.88 -10.42
N GLY A 159 -15.74 -11.63 -9.51
CA GLY A 159 -16.61 -11.07 -8.47
C GLY A 159 -15.88 -10.10 -7.55
N VAL A 160 -14.76 -10.53 -6.96
CA VAL A 160 -13.98 -9.68 -6.04
C VAL A 160 -13.28 -8.53 -6.79
N MET A 161 -12.79 -8.75 -8.01
CA MET A 161 -12.19 -7.70 -8.82
C MET A 161 -13.18 -6.60 -9.19
N THR A 162 -14.44 -6.95 -9.45
CA THR A 162 -15.50 -5.97 -9.71
C THR A 162 -15.72 -5.08 -8.48
N GLN A 163 -15.78 -5.67 -7.29
CA GLN A 163 -15.92 -4.91 -6.04
C GLN A 163 -14.71 -4.02 -5.76
N PHE A 164 -13.50 -4.55 -5.96
CA PHE A 164 -12.25 -3.82 -5.81
C PHE A 164 -12.16 -2.61 -6.75
N LEU A 165 -12.48 -2.79 -8.04
CA LEU A 165 -12.46 -1.70 -9.01
C LEU A 165 -13.56 -0.66 -8.75
N ALA A 166 -14.75 -1.11 -8.32
CA ALA A 166 -15.83 -0.20 -7.93
C ALA A 166 -15.43 0.68 -6.74
N PHE A 167 -14.75 0.10 -5.73
CA PHE A 167 -14.17 0.86 -4.63
C PHE A 167 -13.19 1.93 -5.15
N LEU A 168 -12.19 1.52 -5.94
CA LEU A 168 -11.16 2.42 -6.48
C LEU A 168 -11.74 3.55 -7.35
N GLN A 169 -12.84 3.30 -8.05
CA GLN A 169 -13.51 4.33 -8.85
C GLN A 169 -14.22 5.37 -7.96
N SER A 170 -14.67 4.97 -6.78
CA SER A 170 -15.50 5.78 -5.88
C SER A 170 -14.73 6.61 -4.85
N THR A 171 -13.41 6.40 -4.74
CA THR A 171 -12.54 6.98 -3.72
C THR A 171 -11.31 7.64 -4.34
#